data_AF-A0A972KMP7-F1
#
_entry.id   AF-A0A972KMP7-F1
#
_cell.length_a   1.000
_cell.length_b   1.000
_cell.length_c   1.000
_cell.angle_alpha   90.00
_cell.angle_beta   90.00
_cell.angle_gamma   90.00
#
_symmetry.space_group_name_H-M   'P 1'
#
loop_
_entity.id
_entity.type
_entity.pdbx_description
1 polymer ?
#
loop_
_entity_poly.entity_id
_entity_poly.type
_entity_poly.pdbx_seq_one_letter_code
_entity_poly.pdbx_strand_id
1 'polypeptide(L)'
;MDGSRKSIKTKTKRGIVFILLFLLGLTTAYSGTMEVGAIGVGQKTGETVITLEFTESVNYRSFTLKNPPRLVLDIPGVTLKEPRTVEIMNGIVKTVNYSQYKPDTVRIVVNLTQSAKSRVRKAGKRLLLYFSLPREAKARLRSEERARSEAEKKMKRKLAAEEKAGIKQKKEEAERLALTRKIELKKKAEEKKKLEAKREIAKREEMYRKRAEERAKQLLDKKLKKEIELKAKAAAAKRKLAEEVSRREAKERERKIKDSLARGEKYYQTNKFDEAIKEFEIVLALDSKNKEARSYLALAGEKKKEAKIQEEIRLREEAKENKLAAYLNRGKKYYLQGRYLEAIAEGEKVLDISPGNRRAEQLITKARMQALKVDKERADAEKELVEGRRALDVTKALYTSPVDYHDTINPEGRETRRGGTKPGQKTGPEAVAIVGLKNQAEKTMVTMTFKDTDLREVVLFLSKMSGIAIVIDEKALEELTDPRVTIYIPTKIPLTDALDLILKVKGLDYVIKDTYIWVTKKGQLEEPVTKAYKLKYGIRTIRQVAPTLLGKQQEVN
;
A
#
# COMPACT_ATOMS: atom_id res chain seq x y z
N MET A 1 104.79 27.62 -24.63
CA MET A 1 105.29 27.23 -23.29
C MET A 1 105.80 25.80 -23.45
N ASP A 2 107.02 25.63 -23.97
CA ASP A 2 108.31 25.77 -23.27
C ASP A 2 108.52 24.61 -22.28
N GLY A 3 109.61 23.84 -22.25
CA GLY A 3 110.90 23.82 -22.96
C GLY A 3 111.37 22.36 -23.04
N SER A 4 112.23 21.92 -23.96
CA SER A 4 113.59 22.35 -24.32
C SER A 4 114.67 22.05 -23.27
N ARG A 5 115.68 21.27 -23.70
CA ARG A 5 117.14 21.27 -23.38
C ARG A 5 117.64 19.83 -23.13
N LYS A 6 118.37 19.18 -24.06
CA LYS A 6 119.76 19.38 -24.56
C LYS A 6 120.82 19.48 -23.48
N SER A 7 121.89 18.68 -23.62
CA SER A 7 123.34 19.07 -23.60
C SER A 7 124.18 17.81 -23.27
N ILE A 8 125.10 17.23 -24.07
CA ILE A 8 126.28 17.68 -24.87
C ILE A 8 127.60 17.21 -24.23
N LYS A 9 128.40 16.47 -25.03
CA LYS A 9 129.89 16.52 -25.24
C LYS A 9 130.81 16.15 -24.03
N THR A 10 132.05 15.64 -24.16
CA THR A 10 133.02 15.50 -25.27
C THR A 10 134.22 14.61 -24.87
N LYS A 11 134.90 14.06 -25.90
CA LYS A 11 136.34 13.73 -26.11
C LYS A 11 137.35 14.12 -24.99
N THR A 12 138.50 13.45 -24.78
CA THR A 12 139.67 13.43 -25.70
C THR A 12 140.80 12.46 -25.26
N LYS A 13 141.64 12.13 -26.25
CA LYS A 13 142.80 11.23 -26.45
C LYS A 13 144.02 11.31 -25.49
N ARG A 14 144.85 10.24 -25.63
CA ARG A 14 146.34 10.10 -25.68
C ARG A 14 146.79 9.04 -24.66
N GLY A 15 147.71 8.11 -24.91
CA GLY A 15 148.79 7.97 -25.89
C GLY A 15 149.96 7.33 -25.13
N ILE A 16 150.40 6.16 -25.59
CA ILE A 16 151.24 5.15 -24.91
C ILE A 16 152.71 5.58 -24.78
N VAL A 17 153.37 5.22 -23.66
CA VAL A 17 154.82 4.94 -23.61
C VAL A 17 155.04 3.71 -22.71
N PHE A 18 155.72 2.71 -23.27
CA PHE A 18 156.16 1.46 -22.63
C PHE A 18 157.62 1.61 -22.20
N ILE A 19 157.96 1.27 -20.95
CA ILE A 19 159.32 0.89 -20.54
C ILE A 19 159.21 -0.41 -19.74
N LEU A 20 159.80 -1.47 -20.32
CA LEU A 20 159.99 -2.78 -19.71
C LEU A 20 161.20 -2.70 -18.77
N LEU A 21 161.03 -3.12 -17.51
CA LEU A 21 162.15 -3.42 -16.62
C LEU A 21 161.91 -4.78 -15.98
N PHE A 22 162.88 -5.66 -16.20
CA PHE A 22 162.89 -7.08 -15.85
C PHE A 22 163.10 -7.21 -14.33
N LEU A 23 162.16 -7.81 -13.61
CA LEU A 23 162.37 -8.29 -12.25
C LEU A 23 161.75 -9.69 -12.11
N LEU A 24 162.61 -10.69 -11.90
CA LEU A 24 162.21 -12.04 -11.48
C LEU A 24 161.41 -11.92 -10.18
N GLY A 25 160.15 -12.36 -10.21
CA GLY A 25 159.28 -12.47 -9.06
C GLY A 25 158.37 -13.66 -9.22
N LEU A 26 158.45 -14.58 -8.26
CA LEU A 26 157.71 -15.84 -8.10
C LEU A 26 156.39 -15.94 -8.90
N THR A 27 156.26 -17.00 -9.71
CA THR A 27 154.97 -17.42 -10.26
C THR A 27 154.03 -17.83 -9.13
N THR A 28 153.19 -16.91 -8.70
CA THR A 28 151.94 -17.26 -8.03
C THR A 28 150.94 -17.61 -9.14
N ALA A 29 150.65 -18.89 -9.28
CA ALA A 29 149.53 -19.34 -10.10
C ALA A 29 148.25 -18.77 -9.48
N TYR A 30 147.73 -17.70 -10.09
CA TYR A 30 146.52 -17.03 -9.65
C TYR A 30 145.32 -17.91 -10.05
N SER A 31 144.83 -18.74 -9.14
CA SER A 31 143.55 -19.44 -9.30
C SER A 31 142.42 -18.50 -8.86
N GLY A 32 141.90 -17.70 -9.79
CA GLY A 32 140.74 -16.85 -9.53
C GLY A 32 139.46 -17.68 -9.33
N THR A 33 138.77 -17.48 -8.21
CA THR A 33 137.39 -17.96 -8.02
C THR A 33 136.44 -17.14 -8.90
N MET A 34 135.60 -17.80 -9.72
CA MET A 34 134.73 -17.11 -10.67
C MET A 34 133.26 -17.19 -10.28
N GLU A 35 132.57 -16.06 -10.40
CA GLU A 35 131.10 -15.97 -10.33
C GLU A 35 130.54 -15.75 -11.75
N VAL A 36 129.54 -16.54 -12.14
CA VAL A 36 128.75 -16.29 -13.34
C VAL A 36 127.70 -15.24 -12.97
N GLY A 37 127.74 -14.09 -13.64
CA GLY A 37 126.81 -12.97 -13.43
C GLY A 37 125.40 -13.23 -14.00
N ALA A 38 124.75 -12.18 -14.50
CA ALA A 38 123.39 -12.27 -15.04
C ALA A 38 123.32 -13.10 -16.35
N ILE A 39 122.32 -13.98 -16.46
CA ILE A 39 122.00 -14.66 -17.72
C ILE A 39 120.91 -13.86 -18.45
N GLY A 40 121.26 -13.22 -19.55
CA GLY A 40 120.30 -12.53 -20.42
C GLY A 40 119.73 -13.46 -21.50
N VAL A 41 118.41 -13.50 -21.68
CA VAL A 41 117.74 -14.28 -22.73
C VAL A 41 117.04 -13.35 -23.72
N GLY A 42 117.49 -13.35 -24.98
CA GLY A 42 116.78 -12.71 -26.08
C GLY A 42 116.11 -13.76 -26.96
N GLN A 43 114.82 -13.60 -27.28
CA GLN A 43 114.08 -14.56 -28.12
C GLN A 43 113.37 -13.87 -29.28
N LYS A 44 113.40 -14.54 -30.45
CA LYS A 44 112.55 -14.27 -31.62
C LYS A 44 112.07 -15.61 -32.19
N THR A 45 111.12 -15.62 -33.11
CA THR A 45 110.56 -16.87 -33.66
C THR A 45 111.66 -17.77 -34.24
N GLY A 46 111.95 -18.87 -33.53
CA GLY A 46 112.98 -19.85 -33.86
C GLY A 46 114.43 -19.40 -33.69
N GLU A 47 114.68 -18.33 -32.92
CA GLU A 47 116.02 -17.91 -32.50
C GLU A 47 116.06 -17.60 -31.00
N THR A 48 117.18 -17.93 -30.35
CA THR A 48 117.42 -17.63 -28.93
C THR A 48 118.87 -17.25 -28.75
N VAL A 49 119.12 -16.20 -27.98
CA VAL A 49 120.46 -15.76 -27.59
C VAL A 49 120.56 -15.81 -26.08
N ILE A 50 121.51 -16.59 -25.58
CA ILE A 50 121.86 -16.65 -24.15
C ILE A 50 123.14 -15.86 -23.96
N THR A 51 123.12 -14.88 -23.07
CA THR A 51 124.31 -14.09 -22.72
C THR A 51 124.80 -14.54 -21.36
N LEU A 52 126.03 -15.04 -21.29
CA LEU A 52 126.71 -15.39 -20.04
C LEU A 52 127.73 -14.29 -19.74
N GLU A 53 127.66 -13.71 -18.54
CA GLU A 53 128.58 -12.66 -18.09
C GLU A 53 129.52 -13.20 -17.01
N PHE A 54 130.80 -12.88 -17.12
CA PHE A 54 131.88 -13.35 -16.24
C PHE A 54 132.52 -12.15 -15.53
N THR A 55 133.12 -12.37 -14.36
CA THR A 55 133.87 -11.33 -13.63
C THR A 55 135.10 -10.84 -14.41
N GLU A 56 135.74 -11.74 -15.15
CA GLU A 56 136.91 -11.48 -16.00
C GLU A 56 136.79 -12.12 -17.39
N SER A 57 137.72 -11.79 -18.29
CA SER A 57 137.72 -12.31 -19.66
C SER A 57 138.20 -13.76 -19.68
N VAL A 58 137.29 -14.70 -19.96
CA VAL A 58 137.60 -16.14 -19.91
C VAL A 58 138.00 -16.74 -21.26
N ASN A 59 138.89 -17.72 -21.26
CA ASN A 59 139.10 -18.59 -22.41
C ASN A 59 138.08 -19.74 -22.36
N TYR A 60 137.69 -20.26 -23.53
CA TYR A 60 136.70 -21.34 -23.58
C TYR A 60 136.96 -22.28 -24.75
N ARG A 61 136.54 -23.54 -24.58
CA ARG A 61 136.41 -24.54 -25.63
C ARG A 61 134.94 -24.93 -25.73
N SER A 62 134.36 -24.89 -26.93
CA SER A 62 132.95 -25.24 -27.13
C SER A 62 132.78 -26.42 -28.07
N PHE A 63 131.77 -27.25 -27.80
CA PHE A 63 131.35 -28.35 -28.67
C PHE A 63 129.87 -28.68 -28.46
N THR A 64 129.25 -29.37 -29.42
CA THR A 64 127.84 -29.76 -29.34
C THR A 64 127.69 -31.27 -29.22
N LEU A 65 126.68 -31.69 -28.46
CA LEU A 65 126.21 -33.07 -28.38
C LEU A 65 124.86 -33.14 -29.09
N LYS A 66 124.60 -34.20 -29.86
CA LYS A 66 123.35 -34.36 -30.62
C LYS A 66 122.28 -35.15 -29.87
N ASN A 67 122.67 -36.10 -29.02
CA ASN A 67 121.77 -37.03 -28.34
C ASN A 67 122.06 -37.07 -26.82
N PRO A 68 121.32 -36.32 -25.99
CA PRO A 68 120.37 -35.25 -26.34
C PRO A 68 121.07 -33.97 -26.86
N PRO A 69 120.35 -33.07 -27.56
CA PRO A 69 120.94 -31.85 -28.13
C PRO A 69 121.40 -30.89 -27.03
N ARG A 70 122.71 -30.67 -26.93
CA ARG A 70 123.34 -29.82 -25.92
C ARG A 70 124.49 -29.01 -26.52
N LEU A 71 124.68 -27.78 -26.07
CA LEU A 71 125.93 -27.03 -26.26
C LEU A 71 126.75 -27.10 -24.97
N VAL A 72 128.00 -27.52 -25.06
CA VAL A 72 128.92 -27.63 -23.94
C VAL A 72 130.05 -26.63 -24.09
N LEU A 73 130.40 -25.94 -23.01
CA LEU A 73 131.49 -24.97 -22.90
C LEU A 73 132.40 -25.36 -21.74
N ASP A 74 133.66 -25.65 -22.03
CA ASP A 74 134.70 -25.88 -21.02
C ASP A 74 135.51 -24.59 -20.86
N ILE A 75 135.61 -24.10 -19.63
CA ILE A 75 136.25 -22.84 -19.26
C ILE A 75 137.45 -23.18 -18.36
N PRO A 76 138.67 -23.29 -18.91
CA PRO A 76 139.87 -23.62 -18.14
C PRO A 76 140.41 -22.42 -17.36
N GLY A 77 141.16 -22.69 -16.30
CA GLY A 77 141.76 -21.69 -15.40
C GLY A 77 140.75 -21.10 -14.42
N VAL A 78 139.64 -21.80 -14.17
CA VAL A 78 138.49 -21.28 -13.43
C VAL A 78 138.01 -22.29 -12.40
N THR A 79 137.79 -21.80 -11.17
CA THR A 79 137.16 -22.56 -10.08
C THR A 79 135.78 -21.96 -9.76
N LEU A 80 134.78 -22.82 -9.67
CA LEU A 80 133.39 -22.47 -9.38
C LEU A 80 133.14 -22.58 -7.87
N LYS A 81 132.45 -21.58 -7.31
CA LYS A 81 132.05 -21.61 -5.90
C LYS A 81 130.99 -22.68 -5.63
N GLU A 82 129.91 -22.71 -6.43
CA GLU A 82 128.83 -23.69 -6.34
C GLU A 82 128.24 -24.00 -7.74
N PRO A 83 127.84 -25.26 -8.04
CA PRO A 83 127.15 -25.60 -9.27
C PRO A 83 125.74 -24.99 -9.32
N ARG A 84 125.27 -24.57 -10.50
CA ARG A 84 123.93 -23.97 -10.67
C ARG A 84 123.27 -24.36 -11.99
N THR A 85 121.94 -24.46 -11.95
CA THR A 85 121.04 -24.70 -13.08
C THR A 85 120.07 -23.54 -13.23
N VAL A 86 119.86 -23.07 -14.46
CA VAL A 86 118.89 -22.03 -14.81
C VAL A 86 117.88 -22.58 -15.80
N GLU A 87 116.60 -22.55 -15.44
CA GLU A 87 115.49 -22.94 -16.32
C GLU A 87 115.10 -21.76 -17.23
N ILE A 88 115.07 -22.02 -18.53
CA ILE A 88 114.70 -21.01 -19.54
C ILE A 88 113.35 -21.39 -20.17
N MET A 89 113.11 -22.69 -20.39
CA MET A 89 111.86 -23.26 -20.91
C MET A 89 111.28 -22.51 -22.10
N ASN A 90 112.14 -22.05 -23.00
CA ASN A 90 111.68 -21.42 -24.23
C ASN A 90 111.70 -22.43 -25.39
N GLY A 91 111.24 -22.01 -26.57
CA GLY A 91 111.10 -22.89 -27.73
C GLY A 91 112.39 -23.55 -28.23
N ILE A 92 113.57 -23.22 -27.69
CA ILE A 92 114.87 -23.76 -28.13
C ILE A 92 115.76 -24.21 -26.96
N VAL A 93 115.89 -23.40 -25.91
CA VAL A 93 116.73 -23.67 -24.74
C VAL A 93 115.84 -24.10 -23.59
N LYS A 94 116.09 -25.31 -23.09
CA LYS A 94 115.40 -25.87 -21.93
C LYS A 94 116.02 -25.35 -20.63
N THR A 95 117.32 -25.60 -20.45
CA THR A 95 118.08 -25.21 -19.24
C THR A 95 119.54 -24.90 -19.55
N VAL A 96 120.21 -24.15 -18.67
CA VAL A 96 121.66 -23.90 -18.67
C VAL A 96 122.24 -24.37 -17.34
N ASN A 97 123.15 -25.34 -17.38
CA ASN A 97 123.80 -25.92 -16.19
C ASN A 97 125.28 -25.55 -16.19
N TYR A 98 125.87 -25.21 -15.05
CA TYR A 98 127.33 -25.09 -14.95
C TYR A 98 127.87 -25.70 -13.65
N SER A 99 128.92 -26.50 -13.77
CA SER A 99 129.53 -27.27 -12.69
C SER A 99 131.04 -27.40 -12.87
N GLN A 100 131.78 -27.66 -11.77
CA GLN A 100 133.21 -27.96 -11.84
C GLN A 100 133.42 -29.31 -12.56
N TYR A 101 134.18 -29.32 -13.65
CA TYR A 101 134.44 -30.53 -14.45
C TYR A 101 135.78 -31.18 -14.13
N LYS A 102 136.82 -30.34 -13.94
CA LYS A 102 138.15 -30.71 -13.44
C LYS A 102 138.57 -29.70 -12.38
N PRO A 103 139.57 -29.95 -11.53
CA PRO A 103 139.99 -28.99 -10.50
C PRO A 103 140.24 -27.56 -11.01
N ASP A 104 140.65 -27.39 -12.27
CA ASP A 104 140.94 -26.10 -12.90
C ASP A 104 139.96 -25.69 -14.02
N THR A 105 138.87 -26.44 -14.24
CA THR A 105 137.98 -26.24 -15.41
C THR A 105 136.50 -26.32 -15.03
N VAL A 106 135.73 -25.28 -15.36
CA VAL A 106 134.26 -25.25 -15.24
C VAL A 106 133.62 -25.66 -16.57
N ARG A 107 132.58 -26.50 -16.51
CA ARG A 107 131.78 -26.89 -17.69
C ARG A 107 130.38 -26.30 -17.62
N ILE A 108 129.99 -25.56 -18.66
CA ILE A 108 128.63 -25.06 -18.87
C ILE A 108 127.94 -25.90 -19.94
N VAL A 109 126.79 -26.50 -19.61
CA VAL A 109 125.96 -27.33 -20.49
C VAL A 109 124.61 -26.66 -20.71
N VAL A 110 124.35 -26.23 -21.94
CA VAL A 110 123.04 -25.71 -22.36
C VAL A 110 122.21 -26.85 -22.96
N ASN A 111 121.14 -27.26 -22.28
CA ASN A 111 120.21 -28.27 -22.76
C ASN A 111 119.19 -27.63 -23.72
N LEU A 112 119.03 -28.21 -24.90
CA LEU A 112 118.10 -27.71 -25.91
C LEU A 112 116.82 -28.56 -25.92
N THR A 113 115.68 -27.92 -26.23
CA THR A 113 114.38 -28.60 -26.41
C THR A 113 114.32 -29.34 -27.75
N GLN A 114 115.08 -28.88 -28.73
CA GLN A 114 115.20 -29.45 -30.07
C GLN A 114 116.57 -29.11 -30.67
N SER A 115 116.98 -29.84 -31.72
CA SER A 115 118.25 -29.61 -32.42
C SER A 115 118.30 -28.19 -33.01
N ALA A 116 119.33 -27.42 -32.64
CA ALA A 116 119.51 -26.05 -33.11
C ALA A 116 120.98 -25.81 -33.48
N LYS A 117 121.20 -24.98 -34.51
CA LYS A 117 122.53 -24.50 -34.85
C LYS A 117 122.99 -23.55 -33.75
N SER A 118 124.06 -23.91 -33.06
CA SER A 118 124.64 -23.10 -31.99
C SER A 118 125.92 -22.39 -32.43
N ARG A 119 126.12 -21.14 -32.00
CA ARG A 119 127.38 -20.39 -32.18
C ARG A 119 127.71 -19.63 -30.91
N VAL A 120 128.97 -19.70 -30.49
CA VAL A 120 129.48 -18.97 -29.32
C VAL A 120 130.33 -17.80 -29.79
N ARG A 121 130.13 -16.62 -29.21
CA ARG A 121 130.96 -15.44 -29.46
C ARG A 121 131.42 -14.84 -28.15
N LYS A 122 132.72 -14.58 -28.01
CA LYS A 122 133.29 -13.82 -26.89
C LYS A 122 133.20 -12.32 -27.18
N ALA A 123 132.76 -11.55 -26.20
CA ALA A 123 132.65 -10.10 -26.24
C ALA A 123 133.12 -9.54 -24.89
N GLY A 124 134.42 -9.25 -24.75
CA GLY A 124 135.02 -8.84 -23.48
C GLY A 124 134.83 -9.91 -22.40
N LYS A 125 134.10 -9.54 -21.34
CA LYS A 125 133.75 -10.42 -20.21
C LYS A 125 132.49 -11.26 -20.43
N ARG A 126 131.93 -11.28 -21.65
CA ARG A 126 130.68 -12.01 -21.97
C ARG A 126 130.88 -13.08 -23.02
N LEU A 127 130.13 -14.17 -22.91
CA LEU A 127 129.93 -15.17 -23.97
C LEU A 127 128.47 -15.12 -24.43
N LEU A 128 128.26 -14.86 -25.73
CA LEU A 128 126.95 -14.88 -26.37
C LEU A 128 126.76 -16.20 -27.10
N LEU A 129 125.76 -16.96 -26.69
CA LEU A 129 125.39 -18.26 -27.23
C LEU A 129 124.15 -18.09 -28.10
N TYR A 130 124.35 -18.12 -29.41
CA TYR A 130 123.29 -17.99 -30.40
C TYR A 130 122.77 -19.38 -30.76
N PHE A 131 121.47 -19.57 -30.66
CA PHE A 131 120.76 -20.77 -31.08
C PHE A 131 119.75 -20.40 -32.17
N SER A 132 119.78 -21.13 -33.29
CA SER A 132 118.84 -20.96 -34.39
C SER A 132 118.29 -22.32 -34.80
N LEU A 133 116.96 -22.43 -34.84
CA LEU A 133 116.30 -23.61 -35.41
C LEU A 133 116.56 -23.72 -36.92
N PRO A 134 116.46 -24.93 -37.49
CA PRO A 134 116.43 -25.14 -38.93
C PRO A 134 115.28 -24.38 -39.60
N ARG A 135 115.42 -24.11 -40.91
CA ARG A 135 114.43 -23.35 -41.70
C ARG A 135 113.03 -23.95 -41.62
N GLU A 136 112.92 -25.27 -41.65
CA GLU A 136 111.65 -26.00 -41.57
C GLU A 136 110.92 -25.78 -40.24
N ALA A 137 111.64 -25.90 -39.12
CA ALA A 137 111.09 -25.64 -37.79
C ALA A 137 110.67 -24.17 -37.62
N LYS A 138 111.43 -23.21 -38.18
CA LYS A 138 111.03 -21.79 -38.21
C LYS A 138 109.76 -21.56 -39.03
N ALA A 139 109.62 -22.24 -40.17
CA ALA A 139 108.44 -22.11 -41.04
C ALA A 139 107.17 -22.64 -40.36
N ARG A 140 107.27 -23.80 -39.70
CA ARG A 140 106.16 -24.39 -38.93
C ARG A 140 105.68 -23.48 -37.78
N LEU A 141 106.61 -22.93 -36.99
CA LEU A 141 106.25 -22.03 -35.88
C LEU A 141 105.51 -20.78 -36.39
N ARG A 142 105.94 -20.22 -37.54
CA ARG A 142 105.28 -19.06 -38.14
C ARG A 142 103.90 -19.37 -38.71
N SER A 143 103.67 -20.56 -39.27
CA SER A 143 102.34 -20.94 -39.77
C SER A 143 101.35 -21.20 -38.64
N GLU A 144 101.79 -21.86 -37.57
CA GLU A 144 100.98 -22.08 -36.36
C GLU A 144 100.57 -20.76 -35.69
N GLU A 145 101.49 -19.80 -35.59
CA GLU A 145 101.22 -18.47 -35.02
C GLU A 145 100.19 -17.68 -35.87
N ARG A 146 100.31 -17.74 -37.20
CA ARG A 146 99.33 -17.11 -38.13
C ARG A 146 97.95 -17.74 -38.02
N ALA A 147 97.86 -19.07 -38.01
CA ALA A 147 96.59 -19.79 -37.91
C ALA A 147 95.85 -19.46 -36.59
N ARG A 148 96.57 -19.37 -35.47
CA ARG A 148 95.99 -18.96 -34.18
C ARG A 148 95.45 -17.53 -34.22
N SER A 149 96.21 -16.59 -34.79
CA SER A 149 95.78 -15.19 -34.92
C SER A 149 94.53 -15.05 -35.79
N GLU A 150 94.45 -15.80 -36.89
CA GLU A 150 93.27 -15.78 -37.77
C GLU A 150 92.04 -16.39 -37.10
N ALA A 151 92.20 -17.51 -36.38
CA ALA A 151 91.12 -18.13 -35.62
C ALA A 151 90.57 -17.19 -34.54
N GLU A 152 91.45 -16.51 -33.80
CA GLU A 152 91.06 -15.54 -32.77
C GLU A 152 90.30 -14.34 -33.36
N LYS A 153 90.78 -13.79 -34.48
CA LYS A 153 90.08 -12.70 -35.20
C LYS A 153 88.69 -13.13 -35.68
N LYS A 154 88.57 -14.36 -36.21
CA LYS A 154 87.29 -14.90 -36.70
C LYS A 154 86.29 -15.07 -35.55
N MET A 155 86.75 -15.59 -34.40
CA MET A 155 85.92 -15.75 -33.20
C MET A 155 85.44 -14.41 -32.65
N LYS A 156 86.34 -13.42 -32.50
CA LYS A 156 86.00 -12.07 -32.05
C LYS A 156 84.96 -11.39 -32.96
N ARG A 157 85.09 -11.55 -34.28
CA ARG A 157 84.11 -11.02 -35.25
C ARG A 157 82.74 -11.68 -35.11
N LYS A 158 82.69 -13.00 -34.88
CA LYS A 158 81.43 -13.74 -34.69
C LYS A 158 80.69 -13.27 -33.43
N LEU A 159 81.39 -13.18 -32.29
CA LEU A 159 80.80 -12.72 -31.02
C LEU A 159 80.28 -11.29 -31.13
N ALA A 160 81.05 -10.38 -31.74
CA ALA A 160 80.61 -9.00 -31.95
C ALA A 160 79.39 -8.88 -32.89
N ALA A 161 79.25 -9.78 -33.86
CA ALA A 161 78.08 -9.83 -34.74
C ALA A 161 76.83 -10.34 -34.00
N GLU A 162 76.97 -11.39 -33.19
CA GLU A 162 75.89 -11.93 -32.34
C GLU A 162 75.41 -10.90 -31.30
N GLU A 163 76.32 -10.20 -30.62
CA GLU A 163 75.98 -9.15 -29.67
C GLU A 163 75.22 -8.00 -30.34
N LYS A 164 75.68 -7.53 -31.51
CA LYS A 164 74.98 -6.49 -32.28
C LYS A 164 73.59 -6.93 -32.72
N ALA A 165 73.43 -8.19 -33.13
CA ALA A 165 72.12 -8.74 -33.50
C ALA A 165 71.18 -8.80 -32.28
N GLY A 166 71.67 -9.24 -31.12
CA GLY A 166 70.90 -9.25 -29.88
C GLY A 166 70.47 -7.87 -29.40
N ILE A 167 71.36 -6.87 -29.49
CA ILE A 167 71.04 -5.48 -29.16
C ILE A 167 69.97 -4.92 -30.12
N LYS A 168 70.08 -5.21 -31.42
CA LYS A 168 69.10 -4.78 -32.42
C LYS A 168 67.72 -5.37 -32.13
N GLN A 169 67.63 -6.67 -31.84
CA GLN A 169 66.37 -7.33 -31.50
C GLN A 169 65.73 -6.74 -30.23
N LYS A 170 66.52 -6.54 -29.15
CA LYS A 170 66.02 -5.92 -27.90
C LYS A 170 65.52 -4.50 -28.12
N LYS A 171 66.18 -3.73 -29.00
CA LYS A 171 65.75 -2.37 -29.35
C LYS A 171 64.41 -2.40 -30.10
N GLU A 172 64.27 -3.27 -31.10
CA GLU A 172 63.01 -3.43 -31.85
C GLU A 172 61.86 -3.90 -30.95
N GLU A 173 62.13 -4.80 -30.00
CA GLU A 173 61.15 -5.24 -29.01
C GLU A 173 60.73 -4.11 -28.06
N ALA A 174 61.69 -3.33 -27.56
CA ALA A 174 61.42 -2.17 -26.71
C ALA A 174 60.60 -1.09 -27.45
N GLU A 175 60.88 -0.84 -28.72
CA GLU A 175 60.12 0.09 -29.56
C GLU A 175 58.68 -0.40 -29.79
N ARG A 176 58.48 -1.70 -30.05
CA ARG A 176 57.14 -2.31 -30.18
C ARG A 176 56.35 -2.19 -28.87
N LEU A 177 56.97 -2.49 -27.73
CA LEU A 177 56.33 -2.37 -26.42
C LEU A 177 55.96 -0.92 -26.10
N ALA A 178 56.84 0.03 -26.40
CA ALA A 178 56.58 1.45 -26.22
C ALA A 178 55.41 1.94 -27.08
N LEU A 179 55.32 1.46 -28.34
CA LEU A 179 54.20 1.78 -29.23
C LEU A 179 52.87 1.24 -28.69
N THR A 180 52.84 -0.03 -28.26
CA THR A 180 51.64 -0.65 -27.67
C THR A 180 51.19 0.12 -26.44
N ARG A 181 52.11 0.46 -25.53
CA ARG A 181 51.79 1.24 -24.32
C ARG A 181 51.26 2.64 -24.68
N LYS A 182 51.79 3.29 -25.71
CA LYS A 182 51.30 4.59 -26.18
C LYS A 182 49.88 4.49 -26.74
N ILE A 183 49.55 3.43 -27.47
CA ILE A 183 48.19 3.17 -27.98
C ILE A 183 47.23 2.93 -26.80
N GLU A 184 47.62 2.11 -25.83
CA GLU A 184 46.80 1.82 -24.66
C GLU A 184 46.52 3.08 -23.82
N LEU A 185 47.55 3.91 -23.59
CA LEU A 185 47.40 5.18 -22.88
C LEU A 185 46.48 6.16 -23.63
N LYS A 186 46.56 6.22 -24.96
CA LYS A 186 45.63 7.03 -25.77
C LYS A 186 44.18 6.53 -25.62
N LYS A 187 43.95 5.22 -25.70
CA LYS A 187 42.61 4.63 -25.49
C LYS A 187 42.07 4.95 -24.09
N LYS A 188 42.87 4.76 -23.05
CA LYS A 188 42.49 5.10 -21.66
C LYS A 188 42.17 6.59 -21.50
N ALA A 189 42.94 7.46 -22.16
CA ALA A 189 42.68 8.90 -22.14
C ALA A 189 41.38 9.27 -22.86
N GLU A 190 41.07 8.65 -24.00
CA GLU A 190 39.80 8.84 -24.70
C GLU A 190 38.59 8.30 -23.92
N GLU A 191 38.72 7.13 -23.30
CA GLU A 191 37.69 6.57 -22.43
C GLU A 191 37.43 7.46 -21.22
N LYS A 192 38.49 7.99 -20.60
CA LYS A 192 38.36 8.95 -19.50
C LYS A 192 37.60 10.21 -19.95
N LYS A 193 37.93 10.78 -21.11
CA LYS A 193 37.20 11.93 -21.68
C LYS A 193 35.73 11.61 -21.96
N LYS A 194 35.44 10.43 -22.52
CA LYS A 194 34.04 9.97 -22.76
C LYS A 194 33.28 9.82 -21.44
N LEU A 195 33.92 9.29 -20.41
CA LEU A 195 33.33 9.14 -19.08
C LEU A 195 33.05 10.49 -18.42
N GLU A 196 33.99 11.43 -18.50
CA GLU A 196 33.82 12.80 -18.00
C GLU A 196 32.68 13.52 -18.72
N ALA A 197 32.61 13.43 -20.05
CA ALA A 197 31.50 13.99 -20.83
C ALA A 197 30.14 13.38 -20.43
N LYS A 198 30.07 12.06 -20.25
CA LYS A 198 28.85 11.37 -19.78
C LYS A 198 28.43 11.85 -18.39
N ARG A 199 29.39 12.03 -17.47
CA ARG A 199 29.11 12.55 -16.12
C ARG A 199 28.55 13.98 -16.16
N GLU A 200 29.10 14.85 -17.01
CA GLU A 200 28.58 16.21 -17.17
C GLU A 200 27.19 16.26 -17.80
N ILE A 201 26.90 15.39 -18.77
CA ILE A 201 25.54 15.23 -19.33
C ILE A 201 24.57 14.78 -18.23
N ALA A 202 24.92 13.73 -17.47
CA ALA A 202 24.08 13.24 -16.38
C ALA A 202 23.80 14.31 -15.32
N LYS A 203 24.81 15.11 -14.94
CA LYS A 203 24.62 16.25 -14.01
C LYS A 203 23.67 17.31 -14.58
N ARG A 204 23.77 17.63 -15.88
CA ARG A 204 22.86 18.57 -16.54
C ARG A 204 21.44 18.03 -16.57
N GLU A 205 21.25 16.76 -16.94
CA GLU A 205 19.94 16.11 -16.94
C GLU A 205 19.31 16.10 -15.54
N GLU A 206 20.09 15.81 -14.51
CA GLU A 206 19.63 15.88 -13.12
C GLU A 206 19.20 17.30 -12.72
N MET A 207 19.98 18.31 -13.10
CA MET A 207 19.63 19.72 -12.87
C MET A 207 18.33 20.10 -13.59
N TYR A 208 18.17 19.72 -14.86
CA TYR A 208 16.95 19.98 -15.63
C TYR A 208 15.74 19.27 -15.01
N ARG A 209 15.91 18.02 -14.58
CA ARG A 209 14.87 17.26 -13.90
C ARG A 209 14.43 17.94 -12.60
N LYS A 210 15.38 18.34 -11.75
CA LYS A 210 15.07 19.08 -10.50
C LYS A 210 14.31 20.37 -10.77
N ARG A 211 14.74 21.17 -11.76
CA ARG A 211 14.02 22.39 -12.16
C ARG A 211 12.61 22.10 -12.70
N ALA A 212 12.44 21.02 -13.46
CA ALA A 212 11.13 20.59 -13.95
C ALA A 212 10.21 20.15 -12.81
N GLU A 213 10.73 19.38 -11.85
CA GLU A 213 10.02 18.97 -10.64
C GLU A 213 9.59 20.18 -9.78
N GLU A 214 10.47 21.14 -9.56
CA GLU A 214 10.14 22.40 -8.86
C GLU A 214 9.05 23.19 -9.58
N ARG A 215 9.15 23.34 -10.90
CA ARG A 215 8.14 24.02 -11.70
C ARG A 215 6.80 23.29 -11.66
N ALA A 216 6.80 21.96 -11.70
CA ALA A 216 5.60 21.15 -11.56
C ALA A 216 4.95 21.37 -10.18
N LYS A 217 5.76 21.41 -9.11
CA LYS A 217 5.28 21.70 -7.74
C LYS A 217 4.67 23.10 -7.65
N GLN A 218 5.30 24.12 -8.21
CA GLN A 218 4.75 25.49 -8.24
C GLN A 218 3.42 25.57 -9.00
N LEU A 219 3.31 24.87 -10.13
CA LEU A 219 2.07 24.82 -10.91
C LEU A 219 0.97 24.07 -10.15
N LEU A 220 1.31 22.99 -9.44
CA LEU A 220 0.39 22.26 -8.59
C LEU A 220 -0.10 23.13 -7.43
N ASP A 221 0.79 23.82 -6.73
CA ASP A 221 0.45 24.74 -5.64
C ASP A 221 -0.45 25.87 -6.14
N LYS A 222 -0.18 26.44 -7.33
CA LYS A 222 -1.02 27.46 -7.95
C LYS A 222 -2.42 26.92 -8.29
N LYS A 223 -2.50 25.69 -8.84
CA LYS A 223 -3.77 25.03 -9.12
C LYS A 223 -4.56 24.76 -7.83
N LEU A 224 -3.90 24.23 -6.81
CA LEU A 224 -4.52 23.92 -5.51
C LEU A 224 -5.03 25.19 -4.83
N LYS A 225 -4.25 26.27 -4.79
CA LYS A 225 -4.70 27.59 -4.28
C LYS A 225 -5.95 28.08 -5.00
N LYS A 226 -5.96 28.01 -6.33
CA LYS A 226 -7.12 28.41 -7.14
C LYS A 226 -8.34 27.53 -6.87
N GLU A 227 -8.15 26.22 -6.70
CA GLU A 227 -9.23 25.28 -6.39
C GLU A 227 -9.81 25.55 -4.99
N ILE A 228 -8.96 25.77 -3.99
CA ILE A 228 -9.39 26.15 -2.64
C ILE A 228 -10.17 27.48 -2.68
N GLU A 229 -9.69 28.47 -3.41
CA GLU A 229 -10.38 29.76 -3.58
C GLU A 229 -11.76 29.58 -4.24
N LEU A 230 -11.84 28.77 -5.31
CA LEU A 230 -13.11 28.47 -5.98
C LEU A 230 -14.08 27.72 -5.06
N LYS A 231 -13.60 26.72 -4.31
CA LYS A 231 -14.39 25.98 -3.32
C LYS A 231 -14.89 26.91 -2.21
N ALA A 232 -14.06 27.82 -1.71
CA ALA A 232 -14.45 28.81 -0.72
C ALA A 232 -15.51 29.77 -1.26
N LYS A 233 -15.35 30.28 -2.49
CA LYS A 233 -16.35 31.13 -3.16
C LYS A 233 -17.68 30.38 -3.38
N ALA A 234 -17.63 29.12 -3.82
CA ALA A 234 -18.81 28.29 -3.98
C ALA A 234 -19.53 28.03 -2.64
N ALA A 235 -18.78 27.75 -1.57
CA ALA A 235 -19.33 27.58 -0.24
C ALA A 235 -19.98 28.88 0.30
N ALA A 236 -19.33 30.03 0.10
CA ALA A 236 -19.88 31.32 0.46
C ALA A 236 -21.16 31.65 -0.34
N ALA A 237 -21.19 31.35 -1.64
CA ALA A 237 -22.38 31.52 -2.47
C ALA A 237 -23.54 30.61 -2.01
N LYS A 238 -23.26 29.34 -1.71
CA LYS A 238 -24.27 28.42 -1.15
C LYS A 238 -24.84 28.91 0.18
N ARG A 239 -23.99 29.45 1.08
CA ARG A 239 -24.44 30.03 2.35
C ARG A 239 -25.35 31.24 2.12
N LYS A 240 -24.96 32.16 1.23
CA LYS A 240 -25.79 33.33 0.88
C LYS A 240 -27.14 32.91 0.30
N LEU A 241 -27.16 31.93 -0.61
CA LEU A 241 -28.38 31.41 -1.19
C LEU A 241 -29.27 30.75 -0.11
N ALA A 242 -28.69 29.93 0.76
CA ALA A 242 -29.43 29.29 1.85
C ALA A 242 -30.02 30.33 2.82
N GLU A 243 -29.28 31.39 3.12
CA GLU A 243 -29.77 32.50 3.95
C GLU A 243 -30.90 33.27 3.25
N GLU A 244 -30.79 33.54 1.94
CA GLU A 244 -31.85 34.19 1.16
C GLU A 244 -33.12 33.33 1.09
N VAL A 245 -33.00 32.02 0.88
CA VAL A 245 -34.12 31.08 0.90
C VAL A 245 -34.77 31.05 2.28
N SER A 246 -33.99 30.89 3.35
CA SER A 246 -34.50 30.90 4.72
C SER A 246 -35.22 32.22 5.06
N ARG A 247 -34.67 33.37 4.63
CA ARG A 247 -35.32 34.68 4.77
C ARG A 247 -36.64 34.76 3.98
N ARG A 248 -36.70 34.22 2.76
CA ARG A 248 -37.93 34.18 1.96
C ARG A 248 -39.00 33.31 2.62
N GLU A 249 -38.62 32.11 3.07
CA GLU A 249 -39.54 31.23 3.78
C GLU A 249 -40.03 31.84 5.10
N ALA A 250 -39.16 32.52 5.84
CA ALA A 250 -39.55 33.21 7.07
C ALA A 250 -40.58 34.31 6.79
N LYS A 251 -40.37 35.13 5.76
CA LYS A 251 -41.34 36.14 5.31
C LYS A 251 -42.65 35.52 4.85
N GLU A 252 -42.61 34.40 4.15
CA GLU A 252 -43.82 33.71 3.71
C GLU A 252 -44.60 33.10 4.89
N ARG A 253 -43.89 32.50 5.85
CA ARG A 253 -44.48 32.01 7.10
C ARG A 253 -45.14 33.15 7.88
N GLU A 254 -44.44 34.27 8.05
CA GLU A 254 -44.97 35.46 8.73
C GLU A 254 -46.22 36.01 8.03
N ARG A 255 -46.19 36.12 6.70
CA ARG A 255 -47.35 36.52 5.91
C ARG A 255 -48.53 35.57 6.09
N LYS A 256 -48.30 34.25 6.01
CA LYS A 256 -49.34 33.23 6.22
C LYS A 256 -49.92 33.27 7.63
N ILE A 257 -49.10 33.50 8.64
CA ILE A 257 -49.55 33.71 10.03
C ILE A 257 -50.47 34.92 10.09
N LYS A 258 -50.03 36.07 9.57
CA LYS A 258 -50.81 37.31 9.58
C LYS A 258 -52.14 37.18 8.84
N ASP A 259 -52.10 36.60 7.64
CA ASP A 259 -53.29 36.42 6.80
C ASP A 259 -54.30 35.45 7.45
N SER A 260 -53.83 34.37 8.06
CA SER A 260 -54.71 33.38 8.73
C SER A 260 -55.26 33.92 10.05
N LEU A 261 -54.47 34.67 10.82
CA LEU A 261 -54.94 35.34 12.03
C LEU A 261 -56.08 36.32 11.70
N ALA A 262 -55.91 37.16 10.68
CA ALA A 262 -56.93 38.12 10.24
C ALA A 262 -58.21 37.43 9.73
N ARG A 263 -58.09 36.31 9.00
CA ARG A 263 -59.26 35.51 8.59
C ARG A 263 -59.96 34.89 9.80
N GLY A 264 -59.21 34.32 10.74
CA GLY A 264 -59.74 33.75 11.98
C GLY A 264 -60.52 34.78 12.80
N GLU A 265 -59.96 35.98 12.97
CA GLU A 265 -60.62 37.10 13.66
C GLU A 265 -61.93 37.50 12.95
N LYS A 266 -61.91 37.61 11.61
CA LYS A 266 -63.11 37.92 10.83
C LYS A 266 -64.20 36.85 10.98
N TYR A 267 -63.82 35.57 10.98
CA TYR A 267 -64.77 34.49 11.21
C TYR A 267 -65.33 34.52 12.64
N TYR A 268 -64.48 34.79 13.63
CA TYR A 268 -64.90 34.94 15.02
C TYR A 268 -65.92 36.08 15.20
N GLN A 269 -65.65 37.25 14.62
CA GLN A 269 -66.55 38.40 14.66
C GLN A 269 -67.89 38.16 13.94
N THR A 270 -67.91 37.27 12.95
CA THR A 270 -69.13 36.91 12.20
C THR A 270 -69.85 35.68 12.77
N ASN A 271 -69.51 35.27 14.01
CA ASN A 271 -70.04 34.10 14.72
C ASN A 271 -69.82 32.75 13.99
N LYS A 272 -68.87 32.69 13.05
CA LYS A 272 -68.46 31.48 12.33
C LYS A 272 -67.33 30.79 13.10
N PHE A 273 -67.66 30.26 14.26
CA PHE A 273 -66.67 29.80 15.24
C PHE A 273 -65.87 28.57 14.76
N ASP A 274 -66.46 27.71 13.94
CA ASP A 274 -65.76 26.55 13.38
C ASP A 274 -64.66 26.94 12.38
N GLU A 275 -64.95 27.90 11.51
CA GLU A 275 -64.00 28.46 10.55
C GLU A 275 -62.93 29.28 11.26
N ALA A 276 -63.30 30.02 12.31
CA ALA A 276 -62.36 30.75 13.15
C ALA A 276 -61.33 29.82 13.81
N ILE A 277 -61.80 28.74 14.44
CA ILE A 277 -60.94 27.73 15.09
C ILE A 277 -59.93 27.15 14.09
N LYS A 278 -60.37 26.77 12.89
CA LYS A 278 -59.49 26.22 11.85
C LYS A 278 -58.37 27.20 11.45
N GLU A 279 -58.71 28.48 11.25
CA GLU A 279 -57.72 29.48 10.89
C GLU A 279 -56.71 29.75 12.02
N PHE A 280 -57.15 29.74 13.28
CA PHE A 280 -56.24 29.85 14.43
C PHE A 280 -55.36 28.59 14.61
N GLU A 281 -55.87 27.40 14.33
CA GLU A 281 -55.07 26.17 14.30
C GLU A 281 -53.98 26.22 13.23
N ILE A 282 -54.26 26.79 12.05
CA ILE A 282 -53.23 27.03 11.01
C ILE A 282 -52.14 27.96 11.54
N VAL A 283 -52.50 29.03 12.26
CA VAL A 283 -51.52 29.92 12.88
C VAL A 283 -50.67 29.16 13.90
N LEU A 284 -51.26 28.33 14.76
CA LEU A 284 -50.54 27.55 15.75
C LEU A 284 -49.68 26.41 15.16
N ALA A 285 -50.04 25.93 13.97
CA ALA A 285 -49.19 25.00 13.21
C ALA A 285 -47.93 25.70 12.65
N LEU A 286 -48.04 26.98 12.28
CA LEU A 286 -46.94 27.80 11.74
C LEU A 286 -46.09 28.47 12.84
N ASP A 287 -46.72 28.89 13.93
CA ASP A 287 -46.12 29.43 15.15
C ASP A 287 -46.87 28.90 16.37
N SER A 288 -46.38 27.77 16.89
CA SER A 288 -46.94 27.12 18.08
C SER A 288 -47.00 27.99 19.32
N LYS A 289 -46.20 29.07 19.40
CA LYS A 289 -46.13 29.98 20.56
C LYS A 289 -46.94 31.26 20.37
N ASN A 290 -47.65 31.40 19.25
CA ASN A 290 -48.48 32.57 18.98
C ASN A 290 -49.56 32.73 20.07
N LYS A 291 -49.40 33.75 20.92
CA LYS A 291 -50.29 33.97 22.07
C LYS A 291 -51.68 34.40 21.63
N GLU A 292 -51.78 35.21 20.59
CA GLU A 292 -53.05 35.74 20.06
C GLU A 292 -53.92 34.61 19.53
N ALA A 293 -53.38 33.74 18.67
CA ALA A 293 -54.11 32.60 18.13
C ALA A 293 -54.56 31.63 19.23
N ARG A 294 -53.74 31.38 20.27
CA ARG A 294 -54.17 30.57 21.43
C ARG A 294 -55.33 31.19 22.19
N SER A 295 -55.28 32.49 22.45
CA SER A 295 -56.35 33.21 23.13
C SER A 295 -57.64 33.17 22.33
N TYR A 296 -57.58 33.46 21.02
CA TYR A 296 -58.77 33.40 20.17
C TYR A 296 -59.32 32.00 19.97
N LEU A 297 -58.46 30.96 19.92
CA LEU A 297 -58.91 29.57 19.87
C LEU A 297 -59.77 29.22 21.11
N ALA A 298 -59.32 29.62 22.30
CA ALA A 298 -60.07 29.42 23.53
C ALA A 298 -61.42 30.16 23.51
N LEU A 299 -61.40 31.45 23.14
CA LEU A 299 -62.60 32.28 23.04
C LEU A 299 -63.60 31.73 21.99
N ALA A 300 -63.12 31.35 20.80
CA ALA A 300 -63.94 30.75 19.76
C ALA A 300 -64.54 29.42 20.21
N GLY A 301 -63.78 28.61 20.96
CA GLY A 301 -64.26 27.36 21.57
C GLY A 301 -65.38 27.58 22.59
N GLU A 302 -65.25 28.59 23.45
CA GLU A 302 -66.30 28.97 24.42
C GLU A 302 -67.55 29.49 23.71
N LYS A 303 -67.39 30.43 22.78
CA LYS A 303 -68.50 31.00 22.02
C LYS A 303 -69.24 29.98 21.17
N LYS A 304 -68.52 28.99 20.61
CA LYS A 304 -69.14 27.84 19.93
C LYS A 304 -70.01 27.02 20.87
N LYS A 305 -69.54 26.75 22.09
CA LYS A 305 -70.33 26.02 23.10
C LYS A 305 -71.57 26.82 23.49
N GLU A 306 -71.41 28.12 23.74
CA GLU A 306 -72.51 29.03 24.05
C GLU A 306 -73.55 29.06 22.92
N ALA A 307 -73.12 29.23 21.67
CA ALA A 307 -74.01 29.22 20.50
C ALA A 307 -74.77 27.89 20.36
N LYS A 308 -74.10 26.76 20.60
CA LYS A 308 -74.74 25.44 20.58
C LYS A 308 -75.80 25.30 21.68
N ILE A 309 -75.53 25.80 22.88
CA ILE A 309 -76.49 25.80 24.00
C ILE A 309 -77.69 26.69 23.67
N GLN A 310 -77.45 27.90 23.14
CA GLN A 310 -78.52 28.82 22.74
C GLN A 310 -79.41 28.21 21.67
N GLU A 311 -78.84 27.52 20.68
CA GLU A 311 -79.62 26.81 19.67
C GLU A 311 -80.45 25.67 20.26
N GLU A 312 -79.90 24.91 21.21
CA GLU A 312 -80.64 23.85 21.92
C GLU A 312 -81.80 24.42 22.76
N ILE A 313 -81.59 25.56 23.44
CA ILE A 313 -82.63 26.28 24.17
C ILE A 313 -83.72 26.74 23.20
N ARG A 314 -83.33 27.38 22.08
CA ARG A 314 -84.27 27.85 21.05
C ARG A 314 -85.13 26.72 20.51
N LEU A 315 -84.53 25.60 20.13
CA LEU A 315 -85.25 24.42 19.63
C LEU A 315 -86.19 23.83 20.69
N ARG A 316 -85.79 23.85 21.96
CA ARG A 316 -86.63 23.39 23.08
C ARG A 316 -87.82 24.32 23.32
N GLU A 317 -87.63 25.62 23.24
CA GLU A 317 -88.70 26.61 23.36
C GLU A 317 -89.68 26.54 22.19
N GLU A 318 -89.17 26.43 20.96
CA GLU A 318 -89.99 26.23 19.76
C GLU A 318 -90.82 24.95 19.85
N ALA A 319 -90.23 23.84 20.32
CA ALA A 319 -90.95 22.60 20.57
C ALA A 319 -92.04 22.75 21.65
N LYS A 320 -91.79 23.53 22.71
CA LYS A 320 -92.78 23.86 23.73
C LYS A 320 -93.93 24.67 23.14
N GLU A 321 -93.63 25.71 22.37
CA GLU A 321 -94.64 26.56 21.74
C GLU A 321 -95.51 25.80 20.74
N ASN A 322 -94.89 24.96 19.90
CA ASN A 322 -95.59 24.07 18.98
C ASN A 322 -96.56 23.12 19.71
N LYS A 323 -96.14 22.58 20.87
CA LYS A 323 -96.98 21.73 21.71
C LYS A 323 -98.17 22.49 22.30
N LEU A 324 -97.96 23.72 22.79
CA LEU A 324 -99.04 24.59 23.28
C LEU A 324 -100.05 24.91 22.17
N ALA A 325 -99.56 25.25 20.98
CA ALA A 325 -100.40 25.54 19.82
C ALA A 325 -101.24 24.33 19.41
N ALA A 326 -100.66 23.12 19.43
CA ALA A 326 -101.37 21.88 19.12
C ALA A 326 -102.55 21.62 20.07
N TYR A 327 -102.35 21.78 21.39
CA TYR A 327 -103.44 21.62 22.38
C TYR A 327 -104.51 22.70 22.23
N LEU A 328 -104.12 23.97 22.04
CA LEU A 328 -105.08 25.06 21.78
C LEU A 328 -105.93 24.79 20.52
N ASN A 329 -105.30 24.35 19.43
CA ASN A 329 -106.00 24.06 18.18
C ASN A 329 -106.95 22.85 18.34
N ARG A 330 -106.52 21.81 19.06
CA ARG A 330 -107.38 20.65 19.36
C ARG A 330 -108.56 21.02 20.26
N GLY A 331 -108.34 21.81 21.30
CA GLY A 331 -109.40 22.29 22.18
C GLY A 331 -110.41 23.19 21.45
N LYS A 332 -109.93 24.10 20.59
CA LYS A 332 -110.81 24.89 19.70
C LYS A 332 -111.64 24.00 18.78
N LYS A 333 -111.04 22.93 18.22
CA LYS A 333 -111.77 21.97 17.38
C LYS A 333 -112.88 21.27 18.17
N TYR A 334 -112.62 20.81 19.39
CA TYR A 334 -113.66 20.22 20.24
C TYR A 334 -114.77 21.22 20.61
N TYR A 335 -114.41 22.46 20.91
CA TYR A 335 -115.38 23.52 21.18
C TYR A 335 -116.34 23.73 20.00
N LEU A 336 -115.80 23.78 18.77
CA LEU A 336 -116.61 23.93 17.55
C LEU A 336 -117.49 22.69 17.27
N GLN A 337 -117.13 21.52 17.80
CA GLN A 337 -117.90 20.28 17.67
C GLN A 337 -118.97 20.11 18.76
N GLY A 338 -119.17 21.10 19.64
CA GLY A 338 -120.09 21.00 20.78
C GLY A 338 -119.57 20.15 21.95
N ARG A 339 -118.33 19.66 21.85
CA ARG A 339 -117.66 18.82 22.85
C ARG A 339 -116.94 19.69 23.89
N TYR A 340 -117.74 20.36 24.71
CA TYR A 340 -117.25 21.43 25.57
C TYR A 340 -116.35 20.94 26.72
N LEU A 341 -116.62 19.76 27.29
CA LEU A 341 -115.78 19.19 28.36
C LEU A 341 -114.38 18.81 27.85
N GLU A 342 -114.28 18.22 26.66
CA GLU A 342 -112.98 17.92 26.05
C GLU A 342 -112.24 19.19 25.60
N ALA A 343 -112.97 20.23 25.19
CA ALA A 343 -112.38 21.54 24.91
C ALA A 343 -111.75 22.17 26.16
N ILE A 344 -112.42 22.05 27.32
CA ILE A 344 -111.89 22.48 28.62
C ILE A 344 -110.63 21.68 28.97
N ALA A 345 -110.69 20.35 28.89
CA ALA A 345 -109.54 19.48 29.21
C ALA A 345 -108.31 19.76 28.33
N GLU A 346 -108.52 20.09 27.04
CA GLU A 346 -107.44 20.51 26.16
C GLU A 346 -106.90 21.91 26.46
N GLY A 347 -107.76 22.84 26.90
CA GLY A 347 -107.34 24.13 27.43
C GLY A 347 -106.54 24.01 28.74
N GLU A 348 -106.95 23.11 29.64
CA GLU A 348 -106.27 22.86 30.91
C GLU A 348 -104.85 22.31 30.68
N LYS A 349 -104.65 21.41 29.71
CA LYS A 349 -103.31 20.96 29.28
C LYS A 349 -102.39 22.09 28.80
N VAL A 350 -102.95 23.18 28.26
CA VAL A 350 -102.18 24.38 27.87
C VAL A 350 -101.78 25.17 29.11
N LEU A 351 -102.69 25.31 30.09
CA LEU A 351 -102.44 25.99 31.36
C LEU A 351 -101.46 25.22 32.26
N ASP A 352 -101.42 23.90 32.19
CA ASP A 352 -100.41 23.07 32.89
C ASP A 352 -98.97 23.40 32.43
N ILE A 353 -98.80 23.79 31.16
CA ILE A 353 -97.49 24.07 30.55
C ILE A 353 -97.18 25.59 30.55
N SER A 354 -98.22 26.42 30.48
CA SER A 354 -98.14 27.88 30.49
C SER A 354 -99.28 28.45 31.35
N PRO A 355 -99.09 28.50 32.68
CA PRO A 355 -100.03 29.16 33.58
C PRO A 355 -100.25 30.62 33.13
N GLY A 356 -101.49 31.09 33.05
CA GLY A 356 -101.82 32.44 32.56
C GLY A 356 -101.90 32.58 31.03
N ASN A 357 -101.95 31.47 30.27
CA ASN A 357 -102.13 31.55 28.82
C ASN A 357 -103.54 32.09 28.48
N ARG A 358 -103.62 33.38 28.16
CA ARG A 358 -104.88 34.08 27.87
C ARG A 358 -105.74 33.39 26.80
N ARG A 359 -105.13 32.73 25.80
CA ARG A 359 -105.87 32.02 24.74
C ARG A 359 -106.54 30.76 25.30
N ALA A 360 -105.88 30.04 26.21
CA ALA A 360 -106.44 28.85 26.86
C ALA A 360 -107.53 29.22 27.85
N GLU A 361 -107.31 30.26 28.68
CA GLU A 361 -108.33 30.77 29.61
C GLU A 361 -109.59 31.19 28.88
N GLN A 362 -109.46 31.92 27.78
CA GLN A 362 -110.60 32.29 26.93
C GLN A 362 -111.33 31.08 26.36
N LEU A 363 -110.59 30.06 25.90
CA LEU A 363 -111.17 28.82 25.39
C LEU A 363 -111.96 28.10 26.49
N ILE A 364 -111.36 27.92 27.67
CA ILE A 364 -111.99 27.26 28.82
C ILE A 364 -113.24 28.03 29.28
N THR A 365 -113.15 29.35 29.45
CA THR A 365 -114.29 30.17 29.90
C THR A 365 -115.44 30.09 28.91
N LYS A 366 -115.16 30.23 27.60
CA LYS A 366 -116.19 30.06 26.56
C LYS A 366 -116.80 28.67 26.59
N ALA A 367 -115.97 27.62 26.69
CA ALA A 367 -116.43 26.24 26.76
C ALA A 367 -117.28 25.97 28.00
N ARG A 368 -116.91 26.49 29.18
CA ARG A 368 -117.68 26.37 30.44
C ARG A 368 -119.03 27.06 30.35
N MET A 369 -119.09 28.27 29.78
CA MET A 369 -120.37 28.98 29.59
C MET A 369 -121.33 28.20 28.68
N GLN A 370 -120.82 27.62 27.58
CA GLN A 370 -121.65 26.82 26.68
C GLN A 370 -122.04 25.47 27.31
N ALA A 371 -121.12 24.80 28.02
CA ALA A 371 -121.44 23.59 28.76
C ALA A 371 -122.57 23.84 29.78
N LEU A 372 -122.48 24.93 30.56
CA LEU A 372 -123.51 25.30 31.52
C LEU A 372 -124.86 25.62 30.84
N LYS A 373 -124.83 26.25 29.66
CA LYS A 373 -126.04 26.51 28.88
C LYS A 373 -126.69 25.21 28.40
N VAL A 374 -125.89 24.28 27.85
CA VAL A 374 -126.35 22.96 27.41
C VAL A 374 -126.85 22.12 28.58
N ASP A 375 -126.16 22.15 29.73
CA ASP A 375 -126.59 21.43 30.94
C ASP A 375 -127.89 22.02 31.51
N LYS A 376 -128.07 23.33 31.44
CA LYS A 376 -129.33 23.99 31.83
C LYS A 376 -130.46 23.65 30.86
N GLU A 377 -130.23 23.74 29.55
CA GLU A 377 -131.19 23.33 28.51
C GLU A 377 -131.56 21.85 28.65
N ARG A 378 -130.58 20.99 28.97
CA ARG A 378 -130.80 19.56 29.24
C ARG A 378 -131.58 19.35 30.53
N ALA A 379 -131.28 20.08 31.60
CA ALA A 379 -132.00 19.99 32.87
C ALA A 379 -133.45 20.50 32.72
N ASP A 380 -133.67 21.57 31.95
CA ASP A 380 -134.99 22.11 31.64
C ASP A 380 -135.79 21.11 30.77
N ALA A 381 -135.15 20.51 29.74
CA ALA A 381 -135.76 19.44 28.92
C ALA A 381 -136.04 18.17 29.74
N GLU A 382 -135.17 17.81 30.68
CA GLU A 382 -135.36 16.66 31.57
C GLU A 382 -136.49 16.92 32.58
N LYS A 383 -136.64 18.15 33.05
CA LYS A 383 -137.77 18.59 33.87
C LYS A 383 -139.10 18.53 33.09
N GLU A 384 -139.10 18.96 31.83
CA GLU A 384 -140.24 18.85 30.91
C GLU A 384 -140.58 17.38 30.60
N LEU A 385 -139.57 16.51 30.51
CA LEU A 385 -139.75 15.06 30.30
C LEU A 385 -140.26 14.34 31.56
N VAL A 386 -139.92 14.83 32.77
CA VAL A 386 -140.47 14.35 34.04
C VAL A 386 -141.92 14.81 34.22
N GLU A 387 -142.29 16.02 33.79
CA GLU A 387 -143.69 16.47 33.72
C GLU A 387 -144.49 15.72 32.64
N GLY A 388 -143.86 15.39 31.51
CA GLY A 388 -144.43 14.51 30.47
C GLY A 388 -144.61 13.05 30.93
N ARG A 389 -143.74 12.53 31.81
CA ARG A 389 -143.94 11.22 32.46
C ARG A 389 -145.08 11.22 33.48
N ARG A 390 -145.30 12.32 34.21
CA ARG A 390 -146.49 12.47 35.08
C ARG A 390 -147.82 12.48 34.32
N ALA A 391 -147.84 12.91 33.05
CA ALA A 391 -149.03 12.83 32.19
C ALA A 391 -149.26 11.43 31.57
N LEU A 392 -148.26 10.54 31.59
CA LEU A 392 -148.33 9.17 31.09
C LEU A 392 -148.54 8.10 32.18
N ASP A 393 -148.38 8.45 33.47
CA ASP A 393 -148.62 7.56 34.60
C ASP A 393 -150.13 7.36 34.93
N VAL A 394 -151.03 8.15 34.32
CA VAL A 394 -152.50 7.98 34.45
C VAL A 394 -153.05 6.90 33.49
N THR A 395 -152.29 6.47 32.48
CA THR A 395 -152.75 5.51 31.44
C THR A 395 -152.03 4.17 31.42
N LYS A 396 -151.26 3.82 32.47
CA LYS A 396 -150.52 2.56 32.56
C LYS A 396 -150.74 1.75 33.85
N ALA A 397 -151.91 1.93 34.48
CA ALA A 397 -152.36 1.17 35.65
C ALA A 397 -153.37 0.04 35.33
N LEU A 398 -153.53 -0.35 34.06
CA LEU A 398 -154.36 -1.48 33.64
C LEU A 398 -153.54 -2.38 32.69
N TYR A 399 -153.33 -3.62 33.12
CA TYR A 399 -152.75 -4.78 32.42
C TYR A 399 -151.30 -5.20 32.74
N THR A 400 -151.27 -6.33 33.47
CA THR A 400 -150.37 -7.49 33.42
C THR A 400 -149.17 -7.60 34.37
N SER A 401 -149.34 -8.60 35.26
CA SER A 401 -148.42 -9.28 36.18
C SER A 401 -147.69 -10.44 35.43
N PRO A 402 -146.93 -11.34 36.07
CA PRO A 402 -145.50 -11.25 36.41
C PRO A 402 -144.68 -12.43 35.82
N VAL A 403 -143.37 -12.27 35.51
CA VAL A 403 -142.42 -13.40 35.63
C VAL A 403 -140.99 -12.92 35.87
N ASP A 404 -140.36 -13.58 36.84
CA ASP A 404 -138.97 -13.60 37.29
C ASP A 404 -137.92 -13.93 36.20
N TYR A 405 -136.70 -13.41 36.34
CA TYR A 405 -135.46 -14.21 36.36
C TYR A 405 -134.27 -13.35 36.82
N HIS A 406 -133.59 -13.86 37.85
CA HIS A 406 -132.26 -13.48 38.34
C HIS A 406 -131.19 -13.54 37.23
N ASP A 407 -130.20 -12.65 37.21
CA ASP A 407 -128.92 -12.91 37.88
C ASP A 407 -127.87 -11.79 37.71
N THR A 408 -127.17 -11.61 38.83
CA THR A 408 -125.88 -10.98 39.15
C THR A 408 -124.85 -10.72 38.03
N ILE A 409 -124.12 -9.59 38.09
CA ILE A 409 -122.76 -9.43 38.70
C ILE A 409 -122.24 -8.01 38.38
N ASN A 410 -121.64 -7.40 39.41
CA ASN A 410 -121.10 -6.04 39.52
C ASN A 410 -119.54 -6.09 39.29
N PRO A 411 -118.72 -5.07 39.63
CA PRO A 411 -118.18 -4.03 38.75
C PRO A 411 -116.62 -3.94 38.74
N GLU A 412 -116.09 -2.79 38.26
CA GLU A 412 -114.74 -2.21 38.49
C GLU A 412 -113.55 -2.84 37.73
N GLY A 413 -112.51 -2.14 37.28
CA GLY A 413 -112.09 -0.75 37.36
C GLY A 413 -110.67 -0.57 36.76
N ARG A 414 -110.38 0.64 36.25
CA ARG A 414 -109.10 1.41 36.24
C ARG A 414 -107.76 0.69 35.94
N GLU A 415 -107.09 1.11 34.86
CA GLU A 415 -105.84 1.94 34.86
C GLU A 415 -104.60 1.28 35.50
N THR A 416 -103.43 1.06 34.86
CA THR A 416 -102.47 2.09 34.39
C THR A 416 -101.14 1.46 33.89
N ARG A 417 -100.57 2.06 32.83
CA ARG A 417 -99.17 2.50 32.56
C ARG A 417 -97.88 1.69 32.86
N ARG A 418 -96.93 1.93 31.91
CA ARG A 418 -95.43 1.96 31.93
C ARG A 418 -94.75 0.59 31.96
N GLY A 419 -93.65 0.32 31.25
CA GLY A 419 -92.69 1.09 30.45
C GLY A 419 -91.35 0.30 30.45
N GLY A 420 -90.49 0.41 29.44
CA GLY A 420 -89.14 -0.17 29.55
C GLY A 420 -88.38 -0.45 28.24
N THR A 421 -87.26 0.24 28.09
CA THR A 421 -86.22 0.33 27.03
C THR A 421 -85.31 -0.90 26.80
N LYS A 422 -84.98 -1.17 25.51
CA LYS A 422 -83.69 -1.49 24.77
C LYS A 422 -82.54 -2.32 25.44
N PRO A 423 -81.41 -2.63 24.74
CA PRO A 423 -81.14 -3.47 23.55
C PRO A 423 -79.99 -4.50 23.80
N GLY A 424 -79.62 -5.40 22.87
CA GLY A 424 -78.42 -6.24 23.08
C GLY A 424 -77.98 -7.18 21.95
N GLN A 425 -76.95 -6.71 21.22
CA GLN A 425 -76.01 -7.40 20.32
C GLN A 425 -75.53 -8.80 20.78
N LYS A 426 -75.26 -9.70 19.83
CA LYS A 426 -73.90 -10.23 19.50
C LYS A 426 -73.98 -11.34 18.44
N THR A 427 -73.50 -11.03 17.24
CA THR A 427 -73.01 -12.00 16.25
C THR A 427 -71.58 -12.42 16.64
N GLY A 428 -71.34 -13.73 16.72
CA GLY A 428 -70.01 -14.32 16.92
C GLY A 428 -69.25 -14.47 15.60
N PRO A 429 -67.90 -14.48 15.62
CA PRO A 429 -67.08 -14.28 14.44
C PRO A 429 -66.51 -15.60 13.89
N GLU A 430 -66.98 -16.03 12.72
CA GLU A 430 -66.24 -16.95 11.85
C GLU A 430 -66.21 -16.33 10.46
N ALA A 431 -65.09 -15.69 10.11
CA ALA A 431 -64.58 -15.41 8.75
C ALA A 431 -63.70 -14.14 8.69
N VAL A 432 -62.62 -14.02 9.46
CA VAL A 432 -61.58 -13.01 9.15
C VAL A 432 -60.20 -13.48 9.59
N ALA A 433 -59.56 -14.38 8.83
CA ALA A 433 -58.14 -14.70 9.05
C ALA A 433 -57.38 -15.18 7.78
N ILE A 434 -57.79 -14.77 6.57
CA ILE A 434 -57.08 -15.16 5.33
C ILE A 434 -56.45 -13.95 4.60
N VAL A 435 -56.39 -12.77 5.22
CA VAL A 435 -55.96 -11.53 4.52
C VAL A 435 -54.85 -10.76 5.27
N GLY A 436 -54.22 -11.36 6.29
CA GLY A 436 -53.26 -10.67 7.16
C GLY A 436 -51.83 -10.59 6.62
N LEU A 437 -51.12 -11.72 6.53
CA LEU A 437 -49.65 -11.70 6.39
C LEU A 437 -49.17 -11.31 4.99
N LYS A 438 -49.86 -11.76 3.92
CA LYS A 438 -49.52 -11.39 2.55
C LYS A 438 -49.67 -9.87 2.32
N ASN A 439 -50.81 -9.31 2.72
CA ASN A 439 -51.04 -7.87 2.65
C ASN A 439 -50.08 -7.07 3.55
N GLN A 440 -49.66 -7.64 4.69
CA GLN A 440 -48.67 -7.02 5.56
C GLN A 440 -47.29 -7.02 4.89
N ALA A 441 -46.84 -8.11 4.28
CA ALA A 441 -45.58 -8.19 3.56
C ALA A 441 -45.54 -7.24 2.34
N GLU A 442 -46.63 -7.16 1.58
CA GLU A 442 -46.73 -6.26 0.41
C GLU A 442 -46.76 -4.76 0.81
N LYS A 443 -47.26 -4.43 2.00
CA LYS A 443 -47.31 -3.04 2.51
C LYS A 443 -46.09 -2.64 3.33
N THR A 444 -45.32 -3.60 3.84
CA THR A 444 -44.10 -3.32 4.59
C THR A 444 -43.00 -2.87 3.64
N MET A 445 -42.69 -1.57 3.70
CA MET A 445 -41.68 -0.93 2.87
C MET A 445 -40.31 -1.01 3.54
N VAL A 446 -39.34 -1.62 2.85
CA VAL A 446 -37.98 -1.87 3.34
C VAL A 446 -36.93 -1.13 2.49
N THR A 447 -35.82 -0.76 3.12
CA THR A 447 -34.61 -0.22 2.48
C THR A 447 -33.41 -0.97 3.02
N MET A 448 -32.44 -1.28 2.17
CA MET A 448 -31.27 -2.05 2.62
C MET A 448 -30.04 -1.83 1.73
N THR A 449 -28.87 -2.04 2.32
CA THR A 449 -27.60 -2.04 1.61
C THR A 449 -26.71 -3.11 2.24
N PHE A 450 -26.43 -4.15 1.47
CA PHE A 450 -25.56 -5.25 1.86
C PHE A 450 -24.46 -5.43 0.82
N LYS A 451 -23.25 -5.71 1.29
CA LYS A 451 -22.11 -6.00 0.43
C LYS A 451 -21.43 -7.23 1.00
N ASP A 452 -21.37 -8.29 0.21
CA ASP A 452 -20.69 -9.54 0.57
C ASP A 452 -21.19 -10.11 1.92
N THR A 453 -22.51 -10.08 2.15
CA THR A 453 -23.15 -10.45 3.42
C THR A 453 -23.82 -11.82 3.32
N ASP A 454 -23.72 -12.67 4.35
CA ASP A 454 -24.36 -13.99 4.39
C ASP A 454 -25.89 -13.86 4.31
N LEU A 455 -26.54 -14.69 3.48
CA LEU A 455 -27.98 -14.66 3.27
C LEU A 455 -28.78 -14.82 4.59
N ARG A 456 -28.26 -15.57 5.58
CA ARG A 456 -28.90 -15.70 6.89
C ARG A 456 -29.00 -14.36 7.62
N GLU A 457 -27.93 -13.57 7.57
CA GLU A 457 -27.91 -12.25 8.20
C GLU A 457 -28.85 -11.28 7.49
N VAL A 458 -28.89 -11.33 6.16
CA VAL A 458 -29.79 -10.51 5.34
C VAL A 458 -31.25 -10.84 5.66
N VAL A 459 -31.63 -12.12 5.69
CA VAL A 459 -33.00 -12.54 6.01
C VAL A 459 -33.37 -12.23 7.46
N LEU A 460 -32.44 -12.43 8.40
CA LEU A 460 -32.65 -12.06 9.80
C LEU A 460 -32.88 -10.56 9.97
N PHE A 461 -32.12 -9.73 9.24
CA PHE A 461 -32.32 -8.29 9.21
C PHE A 461 -33.71 -7.92 8.68
N LEU A 462 -34.13 -8.52 7.56
CA LEU A 462 -35.46 -8.30 6.99
C LEU A 462 -36.57 -8.74 7.93
N SER A 463 -36.40 -9.87 8.62
CA SER A 463 -37.36 -10.36 9.60
C SER A 463 -37.51 -9.38 10.77
N LYS A 464 -36.39 -8.90 11.34
CA LYS A 464 -36.40 -7.91 12.43
C LYS A 464 -36.99 -6.56 12.04
N MET A 465 -36.65 -6.08 10.84
CA MET A 465 -37.12 -4.78 10.36
C MET A 465 -38.61 -4.81 9.97
N SER A 466 -39.08 -5.92 9.40
CA SER A 466 -40.47 -6.06 8.96
C SER A 466 -41.43 -6.50 10.08
N GLY A 467 -40.90 -7.08 11.17
CA GLY A 467 -41.72 -7.73 12.20
C GLY A 467 -42.39 -9.02 11.72
N ILE A 468 -41.99 -9.55 10.56
CA ILE A 468 -42.51 -10.79 9.98
C ILE A 468 -41.46 -11.88 10.18
N ALA A 469 -41.86 -13.04 10.69
CA ALA A 469 -40.95 -14.19 10.80
C ALA A 469 -40.59 -14.71 9.40
N ILE A 470 -39.30 -14.74 9.07
CA ILE A 470 -38.80 -15.30 7.81
C ILE A 470 -37.84 -16.44 8.18
N VAL A 471 -38.12 -17.64 7.69
CA VAL A 471 -37.42 -18.88 8.02
C VAL A 471 -36.82 -19.48 6.75
N ILE A 472 -35.55 -19.86 6.79
CA ILE A 472 -34.84 -20.48 5.66
C ILE A 472 -34.76 -21.99 5.91
N ASP A 473 -35.04 -22.78 4.88
CA ASP A 473 -34.73 -24.20 4.84
C ASP A 473 -33.21 -24.42 4.83
N GLU A 474 -32.66 -24.94 5.92
CA GLU A 474 -31.21 -25.13 6.06
C GLU A 474 -30.63 -26.04 4.97
N LYS A 475 -31.39 -27.02 4.49
CA LYS A 475 -30.95 -27.91 3.39
C LYS A 475 -30.80 -27.14 2.08
N ALA A 476 -31.76 -26.26 1.79
CA ALA A 476 -31.70 -25.42 0.59
C ALA A 476 -30.55 -24.41 0.66
N LEU A 477 -30.17 -23.99 1.86
CA LEU A 477 -29.05 -23.08 2.09
C LEU A 477 -27.68 -23.78 1.96
N GLU A 478 -27.53 -24.99 2.51
CA GLU A 478 -26.32 -25.81 2.41
C GLU A 478 -25.99 -26.21 0.96
N GLU A 479 -27.00 -26.32 0.09
CA GLU A 479 -26.83 -26.61 -1.33
C GLU A 479 -26.32 -25.41 -2.17
N LEU A 480 -26.31 -24.19 -1.62
CA LEU A 480 -25.80 -23.02 -2.35
C LEU A 480 -24.28 -23.05 -2.42
N THR A 481 -23.74 -22.88 -3.63
CA THR A 481 -22.29 -22.74 -3.86
C THR A 481 -21.71 -21.50 -3.18
N ASP A 482 -22.50 -20.43 -3.07
CA ASP A 482 -22.15 -19.21 -2.35
C ASP A 482 -23.41 -18.56 -1.74
N PRO A 483 -23.55 -18.53 -0.40
CA PRO A 483 -24.68 -17.89 0.27
C PRO A 483 -24.55 -16.36 0.37
N ARG A 484 -23.47 -15.73 -0.10
CA ARG A 484 -23.27 -14.29 0.06
C ARG A 484 -24.04 -13.47 -0.96
N VAL A 485 -24.59 -12.34 -0.51
CA VAL A 485 -25.41 -11.43 -1.32
C VAL A 485 -24.86 -10.02 -1.24
N THR A 486 -24.84 -9.34 -2.40
CA THR A 486 -24.57 -7.91 -2.51
C THR A 486 -25.78 -7.24 -3.14
N ILE A 487 -26.47 -6.37 -2.40
CA ILE A 487 -27.68 -5.68 -2.84
C ILE A 487 -27.70 -4.24 -2.35
N TYR A 488 -28.07 -3.32 -3.24
CA TYR A 488 -28.18 -1.89 -2.94
C TYR A 488 -29.57 -1.39 -3.33
N ILE A 489 -30.42 -1.15 -2.32
CA ILE A 489 -31.78 -0.64 -2.50
C ILE A 489 -31.88 0.70 -1.72
N PRO A 490 -31.60 1.83 -2.38
CA PRO A 490 -31.62 3.16 -1.73
C PRO A 490 -33.04 3.71 -1.54
N THR A 491 -34.05 3.11 -2.18
CA THR A 491 -35.45 3.54 -2.16
C THR A 491 -36.33 2.52 -1.46
N LYS A 492 -37.37 2.96 -0.77
CA LYS A 492 -38.34 2.08 -0.11
C LYS A 492 -39.05 1.19 -1.14
N ILE A 493 -38.95 -0.12 -0.99
CA ILE A 493 -39.69 -1.11 -1.81
C ILE A 493 -40.46 -2.09 -0.91
N PRO A 494 -41.53 -2.74 -1.39
CA PRO A 494 -42.20 -3.81 -0.67
C PRO A 494 -41.25 -4.94 -0.22
N LEU A 495 -41.53 -5.56 0.92
CA LEU A 495 -40.73 -6.69 1.43
C LEU A 495 -40.72 -7.87 0.46
N THR A 496 -41.84 -8.14 -0.21
CA THR A 496 -41.96 -9.19 -1.24
C THR A 496 -40.99 -8.96 -2.39
N ASP A 497 -40.88 -7.72 -2.87
CA ASP A 497 -39.98 -7.36 -3.97
C ASP A 497 -38.52 -7.47 -3.55
N ALA A 498 -38.21 -7.11 -2.30
CA ALA A 498 -36.88 -7.29 -1.74
C ALA A 498 -36.49 -8.77 -1.65
N LEU A 499 -37.41 -9.63 -1.19
CA LEU A 499 -37.19 -11.08 -1.12
C LEU A 499 -37.02 -11.66 -2.52
N ASP A 500 -37.82 -11.25 -3.50
CA ASP A 500 -37.66 -11.68 -4.89
C ASP A 500 -36.27 -11.33 -5.45
N LEU A 501 -35.79 -10.11 -5.22
CA LEU A 501 -34.48 -9.67 -5.70
C LEU A 501 -33.32 -10.47 -5.08
N ILE A 502 -33.43 -10.80 -3.80
CA ILE A 502 -32.38 -11.51 -3.05
C ILE A 502 -32.38 -13.00 -3.39
N LEU A 503 -33.56 -13.63 -3.37
CA LEU A 503 -33.70 -15.09 -3.43
C LEU A 503 -33.59 -15.61 -4.86
N LYS A 504 -34.14 -14.89 -5.84
CA LYS A 504 -34.17 -15.33 -7.25
C LYS A 504 -32.78 -15.48 -7.85
N VAL A 505 -31.83 -14.61 -7.47
CA VAL A 505 -30.43 -14.68 -7.91
C VAL A 505 -29.73 -15.93 -7.38
N LYS A 506 -30.17 -16.47 -6.23
CA LYS A 506 -29.62 -17.67 -5.60
C LYS A 506 -30.42 -18.95 -5.93
N GLY A 507 -31.40 -18.89 -6.84
CA GLY A 507 -32.23 -20.04 -7.19
C GLY A 507 -33.18 -20.49 -6.07
N LEU A 508 -33.40 -19.63 -5.08
CA LEU A 508 -34.35 -19.82 -3.99
C LEU A 508 -35.67 -19.12 -4.33
N ASP A 509 -36.73 -19.55 -3.67
CA ASP A 509 -38.08 -19.03 -3.74
C ASP A 509 -38.71 -19.02 -2.34
N TYR A 510 -39.90 -18.46 -2.18
CA TYR A 510 -40.56 -18.41 -0.88
C TYR A 510 -42.07 -18.68 -0.92
N VAL A 511 -42.59 -19.16 0.21
CA VAL A 511 -44.02 -19.36 0.44
C VAL A 511 -44.44 -18.55 1.66
N ILE A 512 -45.45 -17.69 1.49
CA ILE A 512 -46.08 -16.96 2.60
C ILE A 512 -47.09 -17.89 3.27
N LYS A 513 -46.87 -18.20 4.55
CA LYS A 513 -47.77 -19.01 5.40
C LYS A 513 -48.58 -18.09 6.33
N ASP A 514 -49.40 -18.68 7.20
CA ASP A 514 -50.27 -17.92 8.10
C ASP A 514 -49.48 -17.05 9.10
N THR A 515 -48.28 -17.49 9.50
CA THR A 515 -47.50 -16.87 10.59
C THR A 515 -46.04 -16.57 10.24
N TYR A 516 -45.52 -17.05 9.11
CA TYR A 516 -44.14 -16.84 8.68
C TYR A 516 -43.99 -16.95 7.16
N ILE A 517 -42.85 -16.50 6.64
CA ILE A 517 -42.42 -16.69 5.26
C ILE A 517 -41.37 -17.80 5.24
N TRP A 518 -41.61 -18.87 4.50
CA TRP A 518 -40.67 -19.99 4.32
C TRP A 518 -39.86 -19.81 3.05
N VAL A 519 -38.53 -19.80 3.14
CA VAL A 519 -37.61 -19.68 2.02
C VAL A 519 -37.00 -21.05 1.72
N THR A 520 -37.13 -21.54 0.49
CA THR A 520 -36.60 -22.86 0.06
C THR A 520 -36.25 -22.85 -1.42
N LYS A 521 -35.84 -23.99 -1.97
CA LYS A 521 -35.43 -24.14 -3.36
C LYS A 521 -36.62 -24.00 -4.30
N LYS A 522 -36.40 -23.32 -5.43
CA LYS A 522 -37.41 -23.17 -6.47
C LYS A 522 -37.88 -24.54 -6.99
N GLY A 523 -39.18 -24.82 -6.83
CA GLY A 523 -39.80 -26.11 -7.22
C GLY A 523 -40.05 -27.10 -6.06
N GLN A 524 -39.56 -26.82 -4.85
CA GLN A 524 -39.85 -27.59 -3.62
C GLN A 524 -40.73 -26.78 -2.66
N LEU A 525 -41.83 -26.22 -3.17
CA LEU A 525 -42.74 -25.36 -2.40
C LEU A 525 -43.68 -26.17 -1.44
N GLU A 526 -43.47 -27.47 -1.30
CA GLU A 526 -44.18 -28.36 -0.37
C GLU A 526 -43.21 -28.93 0.69
N GLU A 527 -43.64 -28.94 1.95
CA GLU A 527 -42.84 -29.41 3.08
C GLU A 527 -42.51 -30.92 2.98
N PRO A 528 -41.32 -31.37 3.44
CA PRO A 528 -41.16 -32.75 3.86
C PRO A 528 -42.02 -32.99 5.11
N VAL A 529 -43.18 -33.64 4.93
CA VAL A 529 -44.10 -33.96 6.01
C VAL A 529 -43.44 -34.96 6.97
N THR A 530 -43.19 -34.55 8.21
CA THR A 530 -42.82 -35.49 9.28
C THR A 530 -44.09 -36.23 9.72
N LYS A 531 -44.32 -37.45 9.21
CA LYS A 531 -45.42 -38.29 9.70
C LYS A 531 -45.10 -38.78 11.11
N ALA A 532 -45.76 -38.20 12.11
CA ALA A 532 -45.74 -38.71 13.47
C ALA A 532 -46.66 -39.94 13.58
N TYR A 533 -46.10 -41.10 13.91
CA TYR A 533 -46.89 -42.26 14.34
C TYR A 533 -47.33 -42.07 15.79
N LYS A 534 -48.63 -42.20 16.05
CA LYS A 534 -49.20 -42.10 17.41
C LYS A 534 -48.91 -43.39 18.17
N LEU A 535 -47.86 -43.40 19.00
CA LEU A 535 -47.56 -44.54 19.86
C LEU A 535 -48.55 -44.60 21.04
N LYS A 536 -49.13 -45.78 21.25
CA LYS A 536 -50.28 -46.06 22.11
C LYS A 536 -49.93 -46.24 23.59
N TYR A 537 -49.07 -45.43 24.22
CA TYR A 537 -48.90 -45.49 25.70
C TYR A 537 -48.52 -44.11 26.27
N GLY A 538 -49.13 -43.78 27.42
CA GLY A 538 -49.27 -42.44 27.99
C GLY A 538 -48.00 -41.71 28.46
N ILE A 539 -48.22 -40.45 28.83
CA ILE A 539 -47.24 -39.46 29.29
C ILE A 539 -46.36 -40.07 30.40
N ARG A 540 -45.08 -40.25 30.11
CA ARG A 540 -44.03 -40.45 31.13
C ARG A 540 -43.28 -39.13 31.31
N THR A 541 -43.23 -38.66 32.55
CA THR A 541 -42.39 -37.55 32.98
C THR A 541 -40.94 -37.86 32.67
N ILE A 542 -40.32 -37.11 31.75
CA ILE A 542 -38.90 -37.26 31.43
C ILE A 542 -38.11 -36.48 32.49
N ARG A 543 -37.22 -37.17 33.22
CA ARG A 543 -36.23 -36.54 34.11
C ARG A 543 -35.36 -35.58 33.28
N GLN A 544 -35.07 -34.39 33.83
CA GLN A 544 -34.03 -33.50 33.27
C GLN A 544 -32.73 -34.28 33.12
N VAL A 545 -32.25 -34.38 31.88
CA VAL A 545 -30.91 -34.87 31.56
C VAL A 545 -30.02 -33.63 31.45
N ALA A 546 -29.04 -33.52 32.34
CA ALA A 546 -28.01 -32.49 32.24
C ALA A 546 -27.19 -32.72 30.95
N PRO A 547 -26.88 -31.67 30.16
CA PRO A 547 -26.04 -31.83 28.98
C PRO A 547 -24.63 -32.25 29.41
N THR A 548 -24.23 -33.45 29.00
CA THR A 548 -22.86 -33.92 29.11
C THR A 548 -22.07 -33.31 27.95
N LEU A 549 -20.97 -32.62 28.26
CA LEU A 549 -20.01 -32.10 27.29
C LEU A 549 -19.34 -33.25 26.52
N LEU A 550 -19.74 -33.49 25.27
CA LEU A 550 -18.87 -34.04 24.23
C LEU A 550 -18.34 -32.83 23.44
N GLY A 551 -17.06 -32.66 23.13
CA GLY A 551 -15.87 -33.48 23.25
C GLY A 551 -14.85 -32.79 22.36
N LYS A 552 -13.73 -32.36 22.93
CA LYS A 552 -12.58 -31.86 22.18
C LYS A 552 -11.99 -33.00 21.35
N GLN A 553 -11.90 -32.81 20.04
CA GLN A 553 -10.83 -33.37 19.20
C GLN A 553 -10.15 -32.11 18.61
N GLN A 554 -8.91 -31.73 18.95
CA GLN A 554 -7.64 -32.43 18.78
C GLN A 554 -7.54 -33.13 17.41
N GLU A 555 -7.13 -32.35 16.41
CA GLU A 555 -6.26 -32.86 15.36
C GLU A 555 -4.85 -32.30 15.59
N VAL A 556 -3.96 -33.23 15.93
CA VAL A 556 -2.53 -33.17 15.66
C VAL A 556 -2.33 -34.06 14.45
N ASN A 557 -1.96 -33.46 13.33
CA ASN A 557 -0.85 -33.88 12.47
C ASN A 557 -0.59 -32.84 11.39
#